data_AF-A0AAE3LU66-F1
#
_entry.id   AF-A0AAE3LU66-F1
#
_cell.length_a   1.000
_cell.length_b   1.000
_cell.length_c   1.000
_cell.angle_alpha   90.00
_cell.angle_beta   90.00
_cell.angle_gamma   90.00
#
_symmetry.space_group_name_H-M   'P 1'
#
loop_
_entity.id
_entity.type
_entity.pdbx_description
1 polymer ?
#
loop_
_entity_poly.entity_id
_entity_poly.type
_entity_poly.pdbx_seq_one_letter_code
_entity_poly.pdbx_strand_id
1 'polypeptide(L)'
;MAKEKQFLTVIEAAKAMGVTRAAIYKKMKNGQIPFEKVYGHFLIPAEGVEGGAMRGLTEEGKAEIDQGVAKAMKEYGETLKLLGKE
;
A
#
# COMPACT_ATOMS: atom_id res chain seq x y z
N MET A 1 -15.07 4.21 26.23
CA MET A 1 -13.64 3.98 25.91
C MET A 1 -13.57 2.72 25.08
N ALA A 2 -13.35 2.83 23.77
CA ALA A 2 -13.31 1.68 22.87
C ALA A 2 -11.97 0.96 23.04
N LYS A 3 -12.00 -0.31 23.42
CA LYS A 3 -10.83 -1.17 23.55
C LYS A 3 -10.17 -1.25 22.17
N GLU A 4 -8.95 -0.73 22.03
CA GLU A 4 -8.23 -0.81 20.76
C GLU A 4 -8.10 -2.28 20.39
N LYS A 5 -8.73 -2.67 19.28
CA LYS A 5 -8.56 -4.02 18.74
C LYS A 5 -7.14 -4.07 18.21
N GLN A 6 -6.27 -4.78 18.92
CA GLN A 6 -4.87 -4.97 18.52
C GLN A 6 -4.72 -5.61 17.14
N PHE A 7 -5.76 -6.33 16.68
CA PHE A 7 -5.80 -7.00 15.39
C PHE A 7 -7.05 -6.63 14.60
N LEU A 8 -6.86 -6.41 13.31
CA LEU A 8 -7.86 -6.16 12.29
C LEU A 8 -7.97 -7.38 11.38
N THR A 9 -9.18 -7.70 10.98
CA THR A 9 -9.40 -8.65 9.88
C THR A 9 -9.00 -8.02 8.54
N VAL A 10 -8.78 -8.84 7.52
CA VAL A 10 -8.51 -8.38 6.15
C VAL A 10 -9.56 -7.39 5.64
N ILE A 11 -10.82 -7.55 6.05
CA ILE A 11 -11.92 -6.64 5.67
C ILE A 11 -11.77 -5.30 6.37
N GLU A 12 -11.54 -5.32 7.69
CA GLU A 12 -11.39 -4.11 8.49
C GLU A 12 -10.13 -3.33 8.04
N ALA A 13 -9.02 -4.03 7.80
CA ALA A 13 -7.79 -3.43 7.27
C ALA A 13 -7.99 -2.83 5.87
N ALA A 14 -8.72 -3.52 4.98
CA ALA A 14 -9.06 -3.00 3.66
C ALA A 14 -9.87 -1.69 3.75
N LYS A 15 -10.89 -1.66 4.62
CA LYS A 15 -11.70 -0.46 4.87
C LYS A 15 -10.86 0.68 5.45
N ALA A 16 -9.99 0.39 6.42
CA ALA A 16 -9.12 1.39 7.04
C ALA A 16 -8.11 2.00 6.05
N MET A 17 -7.61 1.20 5.10
CA MET A 17 -6.65 1.65 4.09
C MET A 17 -7.29 2.22 2.83
N GLY A 18 -8.61 2.12 2.65
CA GLY A 18 -9.28 2.51 1.41
C GLY A 18 -8.88 1.65 0.20
N VAL A 19 -8.47 0.40 0.41
CA VAL A 19 -8.03 -0.50 -0.65
C VAL A 19 -8.90 -1.76 -0.73
N THR A 20 -8.80 -2.49 -1.82
CA THR A 20 -9.53 -3.75 -1.98
C THR A 20 -8.92 -4.87 -1.13
N ARG A 21 -9.73 -5.86 -0.76
CA ARG A 21 -9.27 -7.08 -0.06
C ARG A 21 -8.15 -7.79 -0.83
N ALA A 22 -8.23 -7.80 -2.17
CA ALA A 22 -7.21 -8.38 -3.04
C ALA A 22 -5.86 -7.65 -2.92
N ALA A 23 -5.87 -6.33 -2.79
CA ALA A 23 -4.65 -5.54 -2.57
C ALA A 23 -4.01 -5.89 -1.22
N ILE A 24 -4.81 -6.09 -0.17
CA ILE A 24 -4.31 -6.56 1.13
C ILE A 24 -3.68 -7.94 1.00
N TYR A 25 -4.34 -8.90 0.34
CA TYR A 25 -3.76 -10.22 0.11
C TYR A 25 -2.44 -10.16 -0.69
N LYS A 26 -2.35 -9.30 -1.70
CA LYS A 26 -1.12 -9.10 -2.46
C LYS A 26 -0.01 -8.52 -1.58
N LYS A 27 -0.32 -7.51 -0.76
CA LYS A 27 0.63 -6.92 0.19
C LYS A 27 1.07 -7.91 1.28
N MET A 28 0.17 -8.75 1.79
CA MET A 28 0.49 -9.84 2.71
C MET A 28 1.41 -10.87 2.06
N LYS A 29 1.09 -11.31 0.83
CA LYS A 29 1.92 -12.26 0.07
C LYS A 29 3.33 -11.71 -0.21
N ASN A 30 3.43 -10.40 -0.45
CA ASN A 30 4.69 -9.72 -0.70
C ASN A 30 5.47 -9.41 0.61
N GLY A 31 4.99 -9.83 1.77
CA GLY A 31 5.62 -9.55 3.07
C GLY A 31 5.59 -8.07 3.48
N GLN A 32 4.80 -7.26 2.78
CA GLN A 32 4.67 -5.84 3.10
C GLN A 32 3.84 -5.67 4.36
N ILE A 33 2.70 -6.37 4.47
CA ILE A 33 1.83 -6.35 5.65
C ILE A 33 2.22 -7.47 6.62
N PRO A 34 2.55 -7.17 7.89
CA PRO A 34 2.65 -8.21 8.92
C PRO A 34 1.27 -8.81 9.15
N PHE A 35 1.19 -10.12 9.19
CA PHE A 35 -0.06 -10.82 9.49
C PHE A 35 0.22 -12.11 10.24
N GLU A 36 -0.75 -12.52 11.04
CA GLU A 36 -0.75 -13.81 11.72
C GLU A 36 -1.91 -14.65 11.19
N LYS A 37 -1.64 -15.93 10.91
CA LYS A 37 -2.68 -16.88 10.50
C LYS A 37 -3.07 -17.73 11.69
N VAL A 38 -4.25 -17.47 12.26
CA VAL A 38 -4.76 -18.15 13.45
C VAL A 38 -6.09 -18.82 13.10
N TYR A 39 -6.18 -20.14 13.29
CA TYR A 39 -7.38 -20.95 12.99
C TYR A 39 -8.00 -20.69 11.60
N GLY A 40 -7.16 -20.41 10.59
CA GLY A 40 -7.63 -20.13 9.21
C GLY A 40 -8.04 -18.68 8.97
N HIS A 41 -8.03 -17.83 9.99
CA HIS A 41 -8.24 -16.39 9.87
C HIS A 41 -6.90 -15.66 9.75
N PHE A 42 -6.92 -14.53 9.04
CA PHE A 42 -5.78 -13.63 8.92
C PHE A 42 -6.01 -12.41 9.82
N LEU A 43 -5.09 -12.24 10.77
CA LEU A 43 -5.06 -11.15 11.74
C LEU A 43 -3.96 -10.18 11.35
N ILE A 44 -4.29 -8.90 11.19
CA ILE A 44 -3.36 -7.84 10.82
C ILE A 44 -3.25 -6.89 12.02
N PRO A 45 -2.07 -6.69 12.60
CA PRO A 45 -1.92 -5.78 13.73
C PRO A 45 -2.29 -4.35 13.31
N ALA A 46 -3.06 -3.64 14.15
CA ALA A 46 -3.54 -2.29 13.85
C ALA A 46 -2.39 -1.30 13.61
N GLU A 47 -1.27 -1.45 14.33
CA GLU A 47 -0.04 -0.68 14.16
C GLU A 47 0.53 -0.76 12.73
N GLY A 48 0.44 -1.94 12.10
CA GLY A 48 0.88 -2.14 10.73
C GLY A 48 0.01 -1.40 9.71
N VAL A 49 -1.24 -1.07 10.05
CA VAL A 49 -2.19 -0.37 9.17
C VAL A 49 -2.06 1.15 9.29
N GLU A 50 -1.75 1.65 10.49
CA GLU A 50 -1.63 3.10 10.76
C GLU A 50 -0.24 3.66 10.42
N GLY A 51 0.79 2.83 10.36
CA GLY A 51 2.12 3.22 9.88
C GLY A 51 2.08 3.71 8.43
N GLY A 52 2.44 4.97 8.21
CA GLY A 52 2.30 5.71 6.94
C GLY A 52 2.90 5.06 5.67
N ALA A 53 3.62 3.95 5.78
CA ALA A 53 4.06 3.14 4.63
C ALA A 53 2.91 2.37 3.94
N MET A 54 1.71 2.29 4.54
CA MET A 54 0.63 1.44 4.05
C MET A 54 -0.68 2.07 3.65
N ARG A 55 -0.90 3.37 3.95
CA ARG A 55 -2.00 4.13 3.33
C ARG A 55 -1.87 3.92 1.82
N GLY A 56 -2.88 3.28 1.21
CA GLY A 56 -2.93 3.19 -0.24
C GLY A 56 -2.80 4.61 -0.79
N LEU A 57 -2.11 4.78 -1.93
CA LEU A 57 -2.25 6.03 -2.66
C LEU A 57 -3.75 6.25 -2.86
N THR A 58 -4.27 7.37 -2.35
CA THR A 58 -5.60 7.79 -2.74
C THR A 58 -5.59 8.03 -4.25
N GLU A 59 -6.76 7.99 -4.89
CA GLU A 59 -6.86 8.31 -6.32
C GLU A 59 -6.23 9.68 -6.62
N GLU A 60 -6.34 10.65 -5.69
CA GLU A 60 -5.69 11.95 -5.82
C GLU A 60 -4.16 11.85 -5.76
N GLY A 61 -3.60 11.13 -4.77
CA GLY A 61 -2.16 10.96 -4.64
C GLY A 61 -1.54 10.21 -5.82
N LYS A 62 -2.28 9.28 -6.43
CA LYS A 62 -1.85 8.57 -7.64
C LYS A 62 -1.84 9.49 -8.86
N ALA A 63 -2.87 10.32 -9.03
CA ALA A 63 -2.91 11.29 -10.10
C ALA A 63 -1.76 12.32 -10.01
N GLU A 64 -1.45 12.79 -8.80
CA GLU A 64 -0.33 13.72 -8.57
C GLU A 64 1.03 13.09 -8.94
N ILE A 65 1.26 11.83 -8.54
CA ILE A 65 2.47 11.10 -8.88
C ILE A 65 2.55 10.83 -10.39
N ASP A 66 1.46 10.40 -11.02
CA ASP A 66 1.43 10.14 -12.46
C ASP A 66 1.73 11.41 -13.26
N GLN A 67 1.23 12.56 -12.82
CA GLN A 67 1.58 13.86 -13.42
C GLN A 67 3.05 14.22 -13.22
N GLY A 68 3.60 13.98 -12.03
CA GLY A 68 5.02 14.19 -11.75
C GLY A 68 5.92 13.29 -12.61
N VAL A 69 5.57 12.01 -12.75
CA VAL A 69 6.29 11.05 -13.61
C VAL A 69 6.18 11.44 -15.08
N ALA A 70 4.99 11.83 -15.55
CA ALA A 70 4.79 12.27 -16.93
C ALA A 70 5.63 13.52 -17.25
N LYS A 71 5.72 14.47 -16.31
CA LYS A 71 6.56 15.66 -16.45
C LYS A 71 8.05 15.31 -16.48
N ALA A 72 8.51 14.45 -15.56
CA ALA A 72 9.90 14.00 -15.53
C ALA A 72 10.29 13.22 -16.80
N MET A 73 9.41 12.35 -17.30
CA MET A 73 9.60 11.64 -18.58
C MET A 73 9.62 12.60 -19.77
N LYS A 74 8.81 13.67 -19.74
CA LYS A 74 8.80 14.68 -20.80
C LYS A 74 10.07 15.53 -20.81
N GLU A 75 10.58 15.92 -19.64
CA GLU A 75 11.73 16.82 -19.52
C GLU A 75 13.07 16.08 -19.59
N TYR A 76 13.13 14.84 -19.09
CA TYR A 76 14.38 14.08 -18.94
C TYR A 76 14.35 12.68 -19.57
N GLY A 77 13.29 12.33 -20.32
CA GLY A 77 13.09 10.96 -20.83
C GLY A 77 14.24 10.46 -21.70
N GLU A 78 14.83 11.32 -22.52
CA GLU A 78 15.98 10.94 -23.35
C GLU A 78 17.23 10.64 -22.50
N THR A 79 17.51 11.47 -21.49
CA THR A 79 18.62 11.28 -20.55
C THR A 79 18.43 10.01 -19.71
N LEU A 80 17.21 9.78 -19.21
CA LEU A 80 16.85 8.57 -18.47
C LEU A 80 16.99 7.31 -19.34
N LYS A 81 16.64 7.40 -20.63
CA LYS A 81 16.77 6.30 -21.61
C LYS A 81 18.22 6.00 -21.96
N LEU A 82 19.09 7.00 -21.96
CA LEU A 82 20.53 6.82 -22.18
C LEU A 82 21.19 6.17 -20.96
N LEU A 83 20.84 6.61 -19.74
CA LEU A 83 21.34 6.04 -18.49
C LEU A 83 20.90 4.58 -18.28
N GLY A 84 19.69 4.21 -18.69
CA GLY A 84 19.20 2.84 -18.56
C GLY A 84 19.81 1.83 -19.53
N LYS A 85 20.73 2.26 -20.41
CA LYS A 85 21.46 1.40 -21.36
C LYS A 85 22.89 1.08 -20.89
N GLU A 86 23.34 1.66 -19.79
CA GLU A 86 24.51 1.21 -19.02
C GLU A 86 24.11 0.08 -18.07
#